data_AF-A0A8C6VHW8-F1
#
_entry.id   AF-A0A8C6VHW8-F1
#
_cell.length_a   1.000
_cell.length_b   1.000
_cell.length_c   1.000
_cell.angle_alpha   90.00
_cell.angle_beta   90.00
_cell.angle_gamma   90.00
#
_symmetry.space_group_name_H-M   'P 1'
#
loop_
_entity.id
_entity.type
_entity.pdbx_description
1 polymer ?
#
loop_
_entity_poly.entity_id
_entity_poly.type
_entity_poly.pdbx_seq_one_letter_code
_entity_poly.pdbx_strand_id
1 'polypeptide(L)'
;MAALFGTKCLALLETEAQAEEIHVYTRALMAYAFTLPPNAKTLHSLSEEDDTIHWERPEKQKKTLDLPYYHPRAPSAEIEMTSYVLLAYMAKEPSPSQEELLTATAIVKWLTNQQNPNEDSLLHRYDTVVALQALCQYRTITYSKDGVDARVTLSSGDVALTKFHVDSTNSLLLQCKDLPSVPGDYTAEVTGCIFMQTSLRYNIQPPQEEAPFKLIVQTVPQNCTGPKAHQTFDIAFNISYTGQRMVSNMAIAQINMLSGYIPLKSTVKLRTEIATTQVLLYLEEVSGAGELGFSFTVELETPIQGLKPALVKVYDYYETDDFAIVEYIAPCSTGGV
;
A
#
# COMPACT_ATOMS: atom_id res chain seq x y z
N MET A 1 -35.03 -0.19 18.47
CA MET A 1 -34.71 0.23 17.09
C MET A 1 -33.46 -0.49 16.57
N ALA A 2 -32.30 -0.44 17.25
CA ALA A 2 -31.09 -1.17 16.85
C ALA A 2 -31.25 -2.69 16.65
N ALA A 3 -32.00 -3.39 17.53
CA ALA A 3 -32.27 -4.83 17.39
C ALA A 3 -33.12 -5.18 16.14
N LEU A 4 -34.05 -4.30 15.74
CA LEU A 4 -34.88 -4.46 14.53
C LEU A 4 -34.09 -4.17 13.24
N PHE A 5 -33.08 -3.30 13.31
CA PHE A 5 -32.14 -3.10 12.21
C PHE A 5 -31.19 -4.31 12.09
N GLY A 6 -30.69 -4.84 13.21
CA GLY A 6 -29.82 -6.03 13.22
C GLY A 6 -30.47 -7.26 12.58
N THR A 7 -31.72 -7.57 12.90
CA THR A 7 -32.42 -8.75 12.34
C THR A 7 -32.75 -8.60 10.85
N LYS A 8 -33.05 -7.38 10.39
CA LYS A 8 -33.26 -7.11 8.96
C LYS A 8 -31.95 -7.16 8.16
N CYS A 9 -30.85 -6.68 8.73
CA CYS A 9 -29.53 -6.79 8.12
C CYS A 9 -29.08 -8.25 8.02
N LEU A 10 -29.29 -9.05 9.07
CA LEU A 10 -28.96 -10.48 9.06
C LEU A 10 -29.72 -11.23 7.96
N ALA A 11 -31.04 -11.03 7.87
CA ALA A 11 -31.87 -11.68 6.86
C ALA A 11 -31.45 -11.31 5.41
N LEU A 12 -30.99 -10.08 5.20
CA LEU A 12 -30.47 -9.63 3.90
C LEU A 12 -29.14 -10.33 3.58
N LEU A 13 -28.21 -10.37 4.54
CA LEU A 13 -26.93 -11.07 4.37
C LEU A 13 -27.12 -12.57 4.15
N GLU A 14 -28.09 -13.20 4.81
CA GLU A 14 -28.43 -14.62 4.62
C GLU A 14 -29.00 -14.89 3.22
N THR A 15 -29.80 -13.96 2.69
CA THR A 15 -30.34 -14.06 1.32
C THR A 15 -29.22 -13.91 0.29
N GLU A 16 -28.34 -12.93 0.47
CA GLU A 16 -27.18 -12.72 -0.40
C GLU A 16 -26.18 -13.89 -0.32
N ALA A 17 -26.03 -14.52 0.84
CA ALA A 17 -25.18 -15.70 1.02
C ALA A 17 -25.66 -16.94 0.25
N GLN A 18 -26.92 -16.95 -0.20
CA GLN A 18 -27.52 -18.02 -1.02
C GLN A 18 -27.41 -17.76 -2.53
N ALA A 19 -26.87 -16.62 -2.96
CA ALA A 19 -26.68 -16.33 -4.37
C ALA A 19 -25.67 -17.31 -5.01
N GLU A 20 -25.93 -17.72 -6.26
CA GLU A 20 -25.09 -18.68 -6.99
C GLU A 20 -23.66 -18.15 -7.23
N GLU A 21 -23.52 -16.84 -7.47
CA GLU A 21 -22.25 -16.16 -7.62
C GLU A 21 -22.14 -15.01 -6.60
N ILE A 22 -21.18 -15.12 -5.69
CA ILE A 22 -20.88 -14.07 -4.71
C ILE A 22 -19.41 -13.72 -4.89
N HIS A 23 -19.13 -12.43 -5.11
CA HIS A 23 -17.78 -11.92 -5.25
C HIS A 23 -16.90 -12.30 -4.05
N VAL A 24 -15.64 -12.71 -4.30
CA VAL A 24 -14.76 -13.31 -3.27
C VAL A 24 -14.56 -12.40 -2.05
N TYR A 25 -14.46 -11.10 -2.29
CA TYR A 25 -14.34 -10.09 -1.24
C TYR A 25 -15.55 -10.13 -0.28
N THR A 26 -16.76 -10.11 -0.84
CA THR A 26 -18.00 -10.16 -0.06
C THR A 26 -18.12 -11.47 0.71
N ARG A 27 -17.69 -12.60 0.13
CA ARG A 27 -17.64 -13.89 0.82
C ARG A 27 -16.72 -13.86 2.03
N ALA A 28 -15.55 -13.22 1.94
CA ALA A 28 -14.61 -13.10 3.07
C ALA A 28 -15.21 -12.29 4.23
N LEU A 29 -15.87 -11.17 3.93
CA LEU A 29 -16.56 -10.36 4.93
C LEU A 29 -17.72 -11.14 5.58
N MET A 30 -18.51 -11.85 4.78
CA MET A 30 -19.60 -12.69 5.27
C MET A 30 -19.10 -13.84 6.15
N ALA A 31 -17.97 -14.46 5.81
CA ALA A 31 -17.38 -15.54 6.60
C ALA A 31 -17.10 -15.10 8.03
N TYR A 32 -16.57 -13.89 8.23
CA TYR A 32 -16.39 -13.33 9.56
C TYR A 32 -17.73 -12.94 10.22
N ALA A 33 -18.62 -12.26 9.49
CA ALA A 33 -19.90 -11.81 10.02
C ALA A 33 -20.78 -12.95 10.56
N PHE A 34 -20.74 -14.11 9.90
CA PHE A 34 -21.48 -15.31 10.27
C PHE A 34 -20.67 -16.32 11.08
N THR A 35 -19.41 -16.01 11.40
CA THR A 35 -18.44 -16.93 12.03
C THR A 35 -18.44 -18.32 11.38
N LEU A 36 -18.60 -18.35 10.05
CA LEU A 36 -18.66 -19.59 9.30
C LEU A 36 -17.30 -20.26 9.33
N PRO A 37 -17.24 -21.60 9.39
CA PRO A 37 -15.98 -22.31 9.29
C PRO A 37 -15.30 -21.86 7.99
N PRO A 38 -14.13 -21.19 8.09
CA PRO A 38 -13.44 -20.68 6.93
C PRO A 38 -12.74 -21.85 6.25
N ASN A 39 -13.49 -22.81 5.72
CA ASN A 39 -12.92 -23.83 4.88
C ASN A 39 -12.27 -23.10 3.70
N ALA A 40 -10.95 -23.20 3.57
CA ALA A 40 -10.18 -22.50 2.54
C ALA A 40 -10.67 -22.82 1.11
N LYS A 41 -11.45 -23.91 0.96
CA LYS A 41 -12.11 -24.32 -0.28
C LYS A 41 -13.46 -23.65 -0.55
N THR A 42 -14.15 -23.13 0.46
CA THR A 42 -15.43 -22.40 0.30
C THR A 42 -15.24 -20.95 -0.10
N LEU A 43 -14.11 -20.35 0.31
CA LEU A 43 -13.63 -19.07 -0.20
C LEU A 43 -12.79 -19.37 -1.44
N HIS A 44 -13.41 -19.48 -2.61
CA HIS A 44 -12.69 -19.65 -3.88
C HIS A 44 -11.59 -18.58 -4.06
N SER A 45 -10.58 -18.84 -4.89
CA SER A 45 -9.43 -17.93 -5.13
C SER A 45 -8.41 -17.84 -3.99
N LEU A 46 -8.20 -18.98 -3.31
CA LEU A 46 -7.06 -19.20 -2.42
C LEU A 46 -5.76 -19.17 -3.22
N SER A 47 -4.77 -18.43 -2.73
CA SER A 47 -3.39 -18.47 -3.21
C SER A 47 -2.49 -19.05 -2.12
N GLU A 48 -1.65 -20.01 -2.50
CA GLU A 48 -0.64 -20.64 -1.65
C GLU A 48 0.73 -20.40 -2.29
N GLU A 49 1.53 -19.54 -1.66
CA GLU A 49 2.88 -19.16 -2.13
C GLU A 49 3.85 -19.20 -0.94
N ASP A 50 5.00 -19.88 -1.08
CA ASP A 50 6.10 -19.91 -0.08
C ASP A 50 5.67 -20.15 1.39
N ASP A 51 4.86 -21.19 1.65
CA ASP A 51 4.28 -21.52 2.97
C ASP A 51 3.38 -20.42 3.57
N THR A 52 2.87 -19.54 2.73
CA THR A 52 1.92 -18.49 3.10
C THR A 52 0.59 -18.69 2.37
N ILE A 53 -0.50 -18.21 2.99
CA ILE A 53 -1.86 -18.38 2.48
C ILE A 53 -2.54 -17.01 2.44
N HIS A 54 -3.12 -16.67 1.29
CA HIS A 54 -3.89 -15.44 1.11
C HIS A 54 -5.00 -15.59 0.07
N TRP A 55 -5.86 -14.58 -0.03
CA TRP A 55 -6.94 -14.55 -1.02
C TRP A 55 -6.75 -13.40 -2.00
N GLU A 56 -7.05 -13.69 -3.28
CA GLU A 56 -6.94 -12.72 -4.36
C GLU A 56 -8.23 -12.62 -5.17
N ARG A 57 -8.53 -11.43 -5.71
CA ARG A 57 -9.62 -11.28 -6.68
C ARG A 57 -9.25 -11.94 -8.01
N PRO A 58 -10.15 -12.69 -8.67
CA PRO A 58 -9.89 -13.32 -9.96
C PRO A 58 -9.52 -12.32 -11.07
N GLU A 59 -10.04 -11.10 -10.98
CA GLU A 59 -9.81 -10.01 -11.94
C GLU A 59 -8.46 -9.31 -11.74
N LYS A 60 -7.65 -9.76 -10.77
CA LYS A 60 -6.32 -9.21 -10.53
C LYS A 60 -5.43 -9.46 -11.75
N GLN A 61 -5.11 -8.40 -12.47
CA GLN A 61 -3.98 -8.44 -13.39
C GLN A 61 -2.72 -8.63 -12.56
N LYS A 62 -2.02 -9.75 -12.76
CA LYS A 62 -0.64 -9.90 -12.31
C LYS A 62 0.22 -8.96 -13.15
N LYS A 63 0.24 -7.66 -12.78
CA LYS A 63 1.24 -6.72 -13.28
C LYS A 63 2.56 -7.09 -12.62
N THR A 64 3.25 -8.05 -13.20
CA THR A 64 4.61 -8.37 -12.79
C THR A 64 5.51 -7.36 -13.47
N LEU A 65 5.78 -6.24 -12.79
CA LEU A 65 6.99 -5.47 -13.12
C LEU A 65 8.16 -6.44 -12.93
N ASP A 66 8.81 -6.84 -14.01
CA ASP A 66 9.98 -7.73 -14.00
C ASP A 66 11.21 -6.97 -13.49
N LEU A 67 11.14 -6.60 -12.21
CA LEU A 67 12.17 -5.87 -11.50
C LEU A 67 12.89 -6.85 -10.56
N PRO A 68 14.23 -6.89 -10.60
CA PRO A 68 14.99 -7.80 -9.77
C PRO A 68 14.72 -7.49 -8.28
N TYR A 69 14.33 -8.52 -7.53
CA TYR A 69 14.04 -8.43 -6.09
C TYR A 69 12.91 -7.46 -5.73
N TYR A 70 11.99 -7.17 -6.68
CA TYR A 70 10.76 -6.43 -6.42
C TYR A 70 9.61 -7.41 -6.19
N HIS A 71 9.04 -7.38 -4.99
CA HIS A 71 7.77 -8.03 -4.70
C HIS A 71 6.73 -6.94 -4.48
N PRO A 72 5.77 -6.75 -5.40
CA PRO A 72 4.73 -5.74 -5.22
C PRO A 72 3.92 -6.07 -3.96
N ARG A 73 3.63 -5.03 -3.17
CA ARG A 73 2.69 -5.15 -2.05
C ARG A 73 1.34 -5.57 -2.59
N ALA A 74 0.64 -6.45 -1.88
CA ALA A 74 -0.72 -6.80 -2.25
C ALA A 74 -1.64 -5.56 -2.20
N PRO A 75 -2.60 -5.42 -3.11
CA PRO A 75 -3.53 -4.30 -3.06
C PRO A 75 -4.42 -4.33 -1.80
N SER A 76 -5.05 -3.19 -1.48
CA SER A 76 -5.75 -3.01 -0.22
C SER A 76 -6.87 -4.04 0.01
N ALA A 77 -7.59 -4.43 -1.05
CA ALA A 77 -8.70 -5.38 -0.93
C ALA A 77 -8.22 -6.78 -0.57
N GLU A 78 -7.07 -7.22 -1.10
CA GLU A 78 -6.44 -8.51 -0.81
C GLU A 78 -5.99 -8.59 0.66
N ILE A 79 -5.42 -7.51 1.19
CA ILE A 79 -5.06 -7.41 2.61
C ILE A 79 -6.31 -7.47 3.48
N GLU A 80 -7.34 -6.70 3.15
CA GLU A 80 -8.59 -6.64 3.91
C GLU A 80 -9.33 -7.97 3.91
N MET A 81 -9.54 -8.60 2.76
CA MET A 81 -10.23 -9.90 2.67
C MET A 81 -9.48 -10.98 3.45
N THR A 82 -8.16 -11.03 3.31
CA THR A 82 -7.32 -12.02 4.01
C THR A 82 -7.37 -11.81 5.52
N SER A 83 -7.44 -10.55 5.96
CA SER A 83 -7.59 -10.19 7.38
C SER A 83 -8.96 -10.60 7.95
N TYR A 84 -10.04 -10.42 7.18
CA TYR A 84 -11.37 -10.92 7.57
C TYR A 84 -11.42 -12.44 7.67
N VAL A 85 -10.75 -13.16 6.77
CA VAL A 85 -10.65 -14.61 6.85
C VAL A 85 -9.90 -15.04 8.11
N LEU A 86 -8.79 -14.38 8.46
CA LEU A 86 -8.09 -14.63 9.72
C LEU A 86 -9.01 -14.37 10.93
N LEU A 87 -9.77 -13.27 10.92
CA LEU A 87 -10.75 -12.98 11.98
C LEU A 87 -11.83 -14.05 12.08
N ALA A 88 -12.30 -14.60 10.96
CA ALA A 88 -13.27 -15.70 10.95
C ALA A 88 -12.72 -16.96 11.64
N TYR A 89 -11.44 -17.29 11.40
CA TYR A 89 -10.76 -18.35 12.15
C TYR A 89 -10.72 -18.03 13.65
N MET A 90 -10.32 -16.81 14.03
CA MET A 90 -10.13 -16.46 15.46
C MET A 90 -11.44 -16.30 16.23
N ALA A 91 -12.55 -16.00 15.55
CA ALA A 91 -13.89 -15.84 16.17
C ALA A 91 -14.71 -17.13 16.26
N LYS A 92 -14.17 -18.26 15.75
CA LYS A 92 -14.85 -19.56 15.77
C LYS A 92 -15.02 -20.09 17.19
N GLU A 93 -16.21 -20.61 17.50
CA GLU A 93 -16.50 -21.35 18.73
C GLU A 93 -16.91 -22.82 18.43
N PRO A 94 -16.34 -23.83 19.14
CA PRO A 94 -15.24 -23.71 20.11
C PRO A 94 -13.94 -23.28 19.43
N SER A 95 -12.93 -22.90 20.23
CA SER A 95 -11.65 -22.37 19.75
C SER A 95 -11.03 -23.22 18.63
N PRO A 96 -10.25 -22.61 17.72
CA PRO A 96 -9.72 -23.28 16.53
C PRO A 96 -8.93 -24.55 16.85
N SER A 97 -9.04 -25.56 15.98
CA SER A 97 -8.23 -26.76 16.08
C SER A 97 -6.74 -26.46 15.79
N GLN A 98 -5.85 -27.40 16.11
CA GLN A 98 -4.43 -27.25 15.80
C GLN A 98 -4.17 -27.10 14.29
N GLU A 99 -4.91 -27.81 13.44
CA GLU A 99 -4.81 -27.68 11.98
C GLU A 99 -5.25 -26.29 11.50
N GLU A 100 -6.33 -25.75 12.09
CA GLU A 100 -6.82 -24.41 11.77
C GLU A 100 -5.84 -23.32 12.24
N LEU A 101 -5.15 -23.54 13.36
CA LEU A 101 -4.09 -22.65 13.83
C LEU A 101 -2.86 -22.67 12.91
N LEU A 102 -2.52 -23.81 12.29
CA LEU A 102 -1.45 -23.87 11.29
C LEU A 102 -1.82 -23.03 10.05
N THR A 103 -3.06 -23.15 9.57
CA THR A 103 -3.58 -22.31 8.47
C THR A 103 -3.57 -20.84 8.85
N ALA A 104 -4.07 -20.49 10.04
CA ALA A 104 -4.04 -19.11 10.53
C ALA A 104 -2.61 -18.56 10.63
N THR A 105 -1.64 -19.40 11.01
CA THR A 105 -0.22 -19.02 11.07
C THR A 105 0.32 -18.70 9.68
N ALA A 106 -0.04 -19.47 8.64
CA ALA A 106 0.36 -19.18 7.27
C ALA A 106 -0.24 -17.86 6.74
N ILE A 107 -1.48 -17.54 7.15
CA ILE A 107 -2.12 -16.24 6.84
C ILE A 107 -1.39 -15.08 7.55
N VAL A 108 -1.05 -15.26 8.83
CA VAL A 108 -0.31 -14.27 9.62
C VAL A 108 1.06 -13.99 9.01
N LYS A 109 1.78 -15.03 8.56
CA LYS A 109 3.05 -14.86 7.84
C LYS A 109 2.87 -13.95 6.61
N TRP A 110 1.85 -14.23 5.79
CA TRP A 110 1.56 -13.40 4.62
C TRP A 110 1.26 -11.94 4.99
N LEU A 111 0.33 -11.72 5.94
CA LEU A 111 -0.08 -10.38 6.37
C LEU A 111 1.08 -9.57 6.94
N THR A 112 2.00 -10.23 7.65
CA THR A 112 3.16 -9.54 8.23
C THR A 112 4.18 -9.18 7.15
N ASN A 113 4.27 -9.94 6.05
CA ASN A 113 5.07 -9.56 4.88
C ASN A 113 4.51 -8.35 4.12
N GLN A 114 3.21 -8.02 4.28
CA GLN A 114 2.60 -6.83 3.66
C GLN A 114 2.91 -5.53 4.42
N GLN A 115 3.61 -5.59 5.56
CA GLN A 115 4.02 -4.42 6.32
C GLN A 115 5.13 -3.66 5.59
N ASN A 116 4.94 -2.35 5.39
CA ASN A 116 5.95 -1.50 4.81
C ASN A 116 7.07 -1.23 5.82
N PRO A 117 8.35 -1.56 5.55
CA PRO A 117 9.46 -1.25 6.45
C PRO A 117 9.80 0.25 6.51
N ASN A 118 9.30 1.03 5.54
CA ASN A 118 9.75 2.39 5.27
C ASN A 118 8.54 3.32 5.32
N GLU A 119 8.47 4.08 6.43
CA GLU A 119 7.52 5.17 6.75
C GLU A 119 6.50 4.82 7.85
N ASP A 120 6.35 5.76 8.80
CA ASP A 120 5.25 5.92 9.76
C ASP A 120 3.87 6.14 9.08
N SER A 121 3.75 5.82 7.80
CA SER A 121 2.57 6.03 6.97
C SER A 121 2.00 4.67 6.58
N LEU A 122 1.20 4.10 7.49
CA LEU A 122 0.09 3.21 7.11
C LEU A 122 -0.92 4.02 6.30
N LEU A 123 -0.53 4.47 5.10
CA LEU A 123 -1.44 4.96 4.08
C LEU A 123 -2.11 3.70 3.52
N HIS A 124 -3.11 3.23 4.26
CA HIS A 124 -4.48 2.86 3.87
C HIS A 124 -5.20 2.49 5.19
N ARG A 125 -6.29 3.20 5.49
CA ARG A 125 -6.83 3.28 6.88
C ARG A 125 -7.70 2.09 7.28
N TYR A 126 -8.14 1.25 6.34
CA TYR A 126 -9.13 0.19 6.61
C TYR A 126 -8.50 -1.19 6.64
N ASP A 127 -7.75 -1.56 5.60
CA ASP A 127 -6.92 -2.77 5.53
C ASP A 127 -5.98 -2.86 6.73
N THR A 128 -5.34 -1.76 7.10
CA THR A 128 -4.46 -1.70 8.29
C THR A 128 -5.22 -1.99 9.58
N VAL A 129 -6.42 -1.42 9.76
CA VAL A 129 -7.17 -1.57 11.02
C VAL A 129 -7.66 -3.00 11.18
N VAL A 130 -8.23 -3.59 10.12
CA VAL A 130 -8.72 -4.97 10.15
C VAL A 130 -7.54 -5.95 10.29
N ALA A 131 -6.43 -5.73 9.59
CA ALA A 131 -5.21 -6.53 9.74
C ALA A 131 -4.66 -6.48 11.17
N LEU A 132 -4.53 -5.29 11.75
CA LEU A 132 -4.07 -5.14 13.14
C LEU A 132 -5.02 -5.82 14.13
N GLN A 133 -6.33 -5.70 13.92
CA GLN A 133 -7.33 -6.39 14.74
C GLN A 133 -7.16 -7.91 14.63
N ALA A 134 -7.01 -8.43 13.41
CA ALA A 134 -6.84 -9.86 13.13
C ALA A 134 -5.58 -10.42 13.79
N LEU A 135 -4.45 -9.73 13.64
CA LEU A 135 -3.17 -10.08 14.25
C LEU A 135 -3.24 -10.04 15.78
N CYS A 136 -3.92 -9.04 16.35
CA CYS A 136 -4.15 -8.96 17.80
C CYS A 136 -4.97 -10.15 18.31
N GLN A 137 -6.06 -10.50 17.63
CA GLN A 137 -6.90 -11.66 18.00
C GLN A 137 -6.16 -12.99 17.85
N TYR A 138 -5.35 -13.14 16.79
CA TYR A 138 -4.48 -14.31 16.67
C TYR A 138 -3.51 -14.42 17.83
N ARG A 139 -2.94 -13.29 18.27
CA ARG A 139 -2.02 -13.26 19.42
C ARG A 139 -2.71 -13.64 20.73
N THR A 140 -3.98 -13.27 20.96
CA THR A 140 -4.65 -13.65 22.22
C THR A 140 -4.83 -15.17 22.35
N ILE A 141 -4.96 -15.89 21.24
CA ILE A 141 -5.09 -17.35 21.21
C ILE A 141 -3.72 -18.04 21.27
N THR A 142 -2.70 -17.49 20.61
CA THR A 142 -1.37 -18.12 20.49
C THR A 142 -0.36 -17.68 21.55
N TYR A 143 -0.69 -16.67 22.37
CA TYR A 143 0.21 -16.14 23.38
C TYR A 143 0.57 -17.19 24.45
N SER A 144 1.88 -17.45 24.60
CA SER A 144 2.43 -18.23 25.71
C SER A 144 3.02 -17.31 26.78
N LYS A 145 2.82 -17.69 28.05
CA LYS A 145 3.41 -17.03 29.22
C LYS A 145 4.86 -17.39 29.48
N ASP A 146 5.39 -18.41 28.80
CA ASP A 146 6.75 -18.93 29.03
C ASP A 146 7.87 -17.98 28.56
N GLY A 147 7.49 -16.80 28.04
CA GLY A 147 8.41 -15.80 27.55
C GLY A 147 8.92 -16.14 26.15
N VAL A 148 9.62 -15.18 25.53
CA VAL A 148 10.36 -15.39 24.29
C VAL A 148 11.81 -15.66 24.69
N ASP A 149 12.42 -16.70 24.12
CA ASP A 149 13.88 -16.87 24.07
C ASP A 149 14.20 -17.36 22.66
N ALA A 150 14.69 -16.44 21.84
CA ALA A 150 15.05 -16.72 20.48
C ALA A 150 16.44 -16.19 20.14
N ARG A 151 17.09 -16.90 19.23
CA ARG A 151 18.44 -16.57 18.76
C ARG A 151 18.49 -16.70 17.26
N VAL A 152 19.15 -15.74 16.64
CA VAL A 152 19.39 -15.74 15.20
C VAL A 152 20.87 -15.59 14.96
N THR A 153 21.43 -16.45 14.13
CA THR A 153 22.78 -16.24 13.57
C THR A 153 22.63 -15.89 12.10
N LEU A 154 23.00 -14.67 11.74
CA LEU A 154 23.03 -14.20 10.36
C LEU A 154 24.45 -14.38 9.81
N SER A 155 24.58 -15.06 8.67
CA SER A 155 25.85 -15.29 7.99
C SER A 155 25.76 -14.97 6.49
N SER A 156 26.91 -14.78 5.87
CA SER A 156 27.09 -14.81 4.41
C SER A 156 28.20 -15.80 4.09
N GLY A 157 27.82 -16.93 3.48
CA GLY A 157 28.67 -18.11 3.42
C GLY A 157 29.13 -18.56 4.82
N ASP A 158 30.42 -18.80 4.98
CA ASP A 158 31.01 -19.22 6.27
C ASP A 158 31.27 -18.05 7.24
N VAL A 159 30.97 -16.81 6.85
CA VAL A 159 31.24 -15.62 7.66
C VAL A 159 29.99 -15.22 8.44
N ALA A 160 30.04 -15.37 9.77
CA ALA A 160 29.02 -14.85 10.67
C ALA A 160 29.03 -13.31 10.67
N LEU A 161 27.93 -12.70 10.28
CA LEU A 161 27.76 -11.23 10.20
C LEU A 161 27.29 -10.63 11.52
N THR A 162 26.28 -11.25 12.14
CA THR A 162 25.74 -10.81 13.43
C THR A 162 24.96 -11.93 14.11
N LYS A 163 24.79 -11.79 15.43
CA LYS A 163 23.89 -12.64 16.22
C LYS A 163 22.86 -11.77 16.91
N PHE A 164 21.59 -12.11 16.76
CA PHE A 164 20.49 -11.48 17.48
C PHE A 164 20.03 -12.39 18.61
N HIS A 165 19.63 -11.78 19.72
CA HIS A 165 19.01 -12.48 20.84
C HIS A 165 17.77 -11.70 21.26
N VAL A 166 16.64 -12.39 21.27
CA VAL A 166 15.34 -11.83 21.63
C VAL A 166 14.84 -12.58 22.86
N ASP A 167 14.65 -11.85 23.94
CA ASP A 167 14.08 -12.34 25.18
C ASP A 167 12.84 -11.52 25.60
N SER A 168 12.26 -11.83 26.75
CA SER A 168 11.09 -11.10 27.27
C SER A 168 11.36 -9.62 27.53
N THR A 169 12.61 -9.22 27.79
CA THR A 169 13.00 -7.84 28.10
C THR A 169 13.16 -6.97 26.86
N ASN A 170 13.50 -7.57 25.72
CA ASN A 170 13.75 -6.84 24.47
C ASN A 170 12.83 -7.27 23.31
N SER A 171 11.79 -8.07 23.57
CA SER A 171 10.84 -8.57 22.56
C SER A 171 10.11 -7.51 21.73
N LEU A 172 10.07 -6.26 22.20
CA LEU A 172 9.49 -5.11 21.47
C LEU A 172 10.56 -4.21 20.81
N LEU A 173 11.84 -4.49 21.01
CA LEU A 173 12.94 -3.71 20.46
C LEU A 173 13.27 -4.21 19.05
N LEU A 174 13.13 -3.33 18.07
CA LEU A 174 13.60 -3.60 16.70
C LEU A 174 15.14 -3.67 16.68
N GLN A 175 15.66 -4.79 16.19
CA GLN A 175 17.11 -5.01 16.01
C GLN A 175 17.39 -5.13 14.51
N CYS A 176 18.28 -4.28 13.98
CA CYS A 176 18.59 -4.23 12.55
C CYS A 176 20.09 -4.45 12.29
N LYS A 177 20.41 -4.97 11.11
CA LYS A 177 21.78 -5.10 10.61
C LYS A 177 21.81 -4.76 9.13
N ASP A 178 22.62 -3.77 8.77
CA ASP A 178 22.91 -3.48 7.37
C ASP A 178 23.71 -4.63 6.75
N LEU A 179 23.24 -5.07 5.58
CA LEU A 179 23.88 -6.12 4.81
C LEU A 179 25.03 -5.52 3.97
N PRO A 180 26.20 -6.19 3.90
CA PRO A 180 27.40 -5.61 3.31
C PRO A 180 27.33 -5.44 1.79
N SER A 181 26.56 -6.28 1.08
CA SER A 181 26.44 -6.22 -0.39
C SER A 181 25.03 -6.53 -0.87
N VAL A 182 24.64 -5.86 -1.95
CA VAL A 182 23.37 -6.10 -2.66
C VAL A 182 23.68 -6.17 -4.17
N PRO A 183 23.38 -7.29 -4.85
CA PRO A 183 22.83 -8.55 -4.33
C PRO A 183 23.85 -9.34 -3.50
N GLY A 184 23.36 -10.26 -2.67
CA GLY A 184 24.20 -11.17 -1.87
C GLY A 184 23.38 -12.31 -1.27
N ASP A 185 24.06 -13.44 -1.01
CA ASP A 185 23.45 -14.61 -0.39
C ASP A 185 23.71 -14.60 1.12
N TYR A 186 22.61 -14.70 1.88
CA TYR A 186 22.61 -14.63 3.34
C TYR A 186 21.83 -15.80 3.91
N THR A 187 22.30 -16.32 5.04
CA THR A 187 21.64 -17.42 5.76
C THR A 187 21.33 -16.97 7.18
N ALA A 188 20.11 -17.26 7.63
CA ALA A 188 19.66 -16.97 8.98
C ALA A 188 19.30 -18.29 9.68
N GLU A 189 20.12 -18.69 10.66
CA GLU A 189 19.82 -19.83 11.53
C GLU A 189 19.03 -19.33 12.73
N VAL A 190 17.80 -19.83 12.90
CA VAL A 190 16.86 -19.36 13.93
C VAL A 190 16.54 -20.46 14.93
N THR A 191 16.64 -20.15 16.22
CA THR A 191 16.09 -20.95 17.32
C THR A 191 15.02 -20.15 18.04
N GLY A 192 13.87 -20.76 18.35
CA GLY A 192 12.71 -20.06 18.93
C GLY A 192 11.79 -19.46 17.86
N CYS A 193 10.90 -18.56 18.27
CA CYS A 193 9.94 -17.90 17.37
C CYS A 193 10.23 -16.39 17.35
N ILE A 194 10.53 -15.87 16.16
CA ILE A 194 10.77 -14.45 15.92
C ILE A 194 10.18 -14.02 14.59
N PHE A 195 9.89 -12.74 14.47
CA PHE A 195 9.60 -12.10 13.20
C PHE A 195 10.88 -11.48 12.63
N MET A 196 11.18 -11.79 11.37
CA MET A 196 12.35 -11.28 10.65
C MET A 196 11.90 -10.73 9.30
N GLN A 197 12.35 -9.53 8.96
CA GLN A 197 12.03 -8.87 7.70
C GLN A 197 13.30 -8.32 7.07
N THR A 198 13.38 -8.39 5.74
CA THR A 198 14.48 -7.78 4.95
C THR A 198 13.91 -6.61 4.15
N SER A 199 14.62 -5.48 4.13
CA SER A 199 14.23 -4.30 3.35
C SER A 199 15.31 -3.97 2.33
N LEU A 200 14.90 -3.84 1.06
CA LEU A 200 15.74 -3.41 -0.05
C LEU A 200 15.17 -2.11 -0.63
N ARG A 201 16.02 -1.08 -0.77
CA ARG A 201 15.64 0.21 -1.37
C ARG A 201 16.56 0.50 -2.56
N TYR A 202 15.97 0.77 -3.72
CA TYR A 202 16.69 1.20 -4.92
C TYR A 202 15.81 2.11 -5.77
N ASN A 203 16.43 2.97 -6.57
CA ASN A 203 15.72 3.85 -7.49
C ASN A 203 15.55 3.15 -8.84
N ILE A 204 14.33 3.16 -9.36
CA ILE A 204 14.01 2.72 -10.72
C ILE A 204 13.59 3.91 -11.57
N GLN A 205 13.79 3.82 -12.87
CA GLN A 205 13.12 4.75 -13.79
C GLN A 205 11.63 4.37 -13.86
N PRO A 206 10.71 5.35 -13.82
CA PRO A 206 9.29 5.07 -13.93
C PRO A 206 8.99 4.28 -15.21
N PRO A 207 8.25 3.15 -15.12
CA PRO A 207 7.89 2.38 -16.31
C PRO A 207 7.00 3.21 -17.23
N GLN A 208 7.25 3.16 -18.54
CA GLN A 208 6.45 3.85 -19.57
C GLN A 208 5.23 3.04 -20.04
N GLU A 209 4.86 1.98 -19.31
CA GLU A 209 3.73 1.11 -19.68
C GLU A 209 2.37 1.84 -19.62
N GLU A 210 1.34 1.21 -20.19
CA GLU A 210 -0.03 1.72 -20.19
C GLU A 210 -0.56 1.92 -18.76
N ALA A 211 -0.42 3.15 -18.27
CA ALA A 211 -0.96 3.56 -16.99
C ALA A 211 -2.50 3.62 -17.05
N PRO A 212 -3.21 3.19 -16.00
CA PRO A 212 -4.67 3.30 -15.91
C PRO A 212 -5.15 4.75 -15.68
N PHE A 213 -4.22 5.70 -15.59
CA PHE A 213 -4.49 7.13 -15.59
C PHE A 213 -3.76 7.79 -16.75
N LYS A 214 -4.46 8.69 -17.44
CA LYS A 214 -3.85 9.65 -18.35
C LYS A 214 -3.63 10.95 -17.57
N LEU A 215 -2.36 11.34 -17.48
CA LEU A 215 -1.93 12.56 -16.79
C LEU A 215 -1.21 13.46 -17.79
N ILE A 216 -1.64 14.71 -17.92
CA ILE A 216 -0.97 15.72 -18.73
C ILE A 216 -0.58 16.86 -17.79
N VAL A 217 0.69 17.23 -17.76
CA VAL A 217 1.20 18.31 -16.91
C VAL A 217 1.90 19.36 -17.77
N GLN A 218 1.62 20.63 -17.50
CA GLN A 218 2.19 21.77 -18.18
C GLN A 218 2.43 22.92 -17.21
N THR A 219 3.41 23.75 -17.51
CA THR A 219 3.63 25.02 -16.80
C THR A 219 3.09 26.18 -17.63
N VAL A 220 2.54 27.19 -16.94
CA VAL A 220 1.99 28.39 -17.55
C VAL A 220 2.69 29.61 -16.95
N PRO A 221 3.43 30.41 -17.75
CA PRO A 221 3.70 30.22 -19.18
C PRO A 221 4.62 29.01 -19.45
N GLN A 222 4.55 28.42 -20.65
CA GLN A 222 5.43 27.28 -21.01
C GLN A 222 6.89 27.70 -21.19
N ASN A 223 7.11 28.93 -21.65
CA ASN A 223 8.42 29.52 -21.83
C ASN A 223 8.60 30.66 -20.85
N CYS A 224 9.86 30.97 -20.56
CA CYS A 224 10.24 32.10 -19.72
C CYS A 224 9.96 33.44 -20.43
N THR A 225 8.69 33.87 -20.45
CA THR A 225 8.27 35.15 -21.05
C THR A 225 8.03 36.20 -19.97
N GLY A 226 8.98 37.11 -19.84
CA GLY A 226 8.90 38.26 -18.93
C GLY A 226 9.43 37.98 -17.52
N PRO A 227 9.65 39.04 -16.72
CA PRO A 227 10.36 38.95 -15.44
C PRO A 227 9.60 38.14 -14.38
N LYS A 228 8.27 38.06 -14.48
CA LYS A 228 7.44 37.34 -13.51
C LYS A 228 7.60 35.81 -13.61
N ALA A 229 7.89 35.27 -14.79
CA ALA A 229 8.03 33.82 -15.00
C ALA A 229 9.20 33.20 -14.21
N HIS A 230 10.20 34.01 -13.83
CA HIS A 230 11.30 33.59 -12.96
C HIS A 230 10.88 33.46 -11.49
N GLN A 231 9.86 34.19 -11.07
CA GLN A 231 9.47 34.30 -9.66
C GLN A 231 8.19 33.53 -9.35
N THR A 232 7.24 33.48 -10.29
CA THR A 232 5.95 32.80 -10.13
C THR A 232 5.49 32.20 -11.46
N PHE A 233 4.95 30.99 -11.42
CA PHE A 233 4.27 30.38 -12.58
C PHE A 233 3.19 29.40 -12.08
N ASP A 234 2.26 29.03 -12.97
CA ASP A 234 1.23 28.05 -12.65
C ASP A 234 1.64 26.66 -13.10
N ILE A 235 1.35 25.66 -12.27
CA ILE A 235 1.36 24.25 -12.65
C ILE A 235 -0.08 23.90 -13.02
N ALA A 236 -0.31 23.53 -14.27
CA ALA A 236 -1.61 23.11 -14.78
C ALA A 236 -1.54 21.63 -15.18
N PHE A 237 -2.54 20.85 -14.79
CA PHE A 237 -2.58 19.44 -15.14
C PHE A 237 -3.99 18.92 -15.33
N ASN A 238 -4.12 17.98 -16.26
CA ASN A 238 -5.36 17.30 -16.58
C ASN A 238 -5.21 15.82 -16.26
N ILE A 239 -6.24 15.27 -15.63
CA ILE A 239 -6.32 13.87 -15.21
C ILE A 239 -7.55 13.23 -15.84
N SER A 240 -7.40 12.06 -16.45
CA SER A 240 -8.52 11.18 -16.77
C SER A 240 -8.18 9.72 -16.48
N TYR A 241 -9.20 8.90 -16.25
CA TYR A 241 -9.03 7.47 -15.98
C TYR A 241 -9.16 6.67 -17.27
N THR A 242 -8.15 5.87 -17.58
CA THR A 242 -8.05 5.04 -18.80
C THR A 242 -7.93 3.55 -18.47
N GLY A 243 -8.10 3.17 -17.21
CA GLY A 243 -8.13 1.77 -16.78
C GLY A 243 -9.39 1.03 -17.21
N GLN A 244 -9.50 -0.23 -16.78
CA GLN A 244 -10.59 -1.13 -17.22
C GLN A 244 -11.96 -0.81 -16.61
N ARG A 245 -11.98 -0.03 -15.51
CA ARG A 245 -13.20 0.37 -14.81
C ARG A 245 -13.83 1.58 -15.51
N MET A 246 -15.14 1.81 -15.33
CA MET A 246 -15.79 3.01 -15.90
C MET A 246 -15.30 4.31 -15.22
N VAL A 247 -14.99 4.22 -13.93
CA VAL A 247 -14.43 5.28 -13.09
C VAL A 247 -13.39 4.68 -12.15
N SER A 248 -12.44 5.49 -11.68
CA SER A 248 -11.55 5.09 -10.58
C SER A 248 -12.31 5.02 -9.26
N ASN A 249 -11.68 4.47 -8.22
CA ASN A 249 -12.10 4.78 -6.86
C ASN A 249 -11.69 6.23 -6.49
N MET A 250 -11.62 6.53 -5.20
CA MET A 250 -10.89 7.71 -4.72
C MET A 250 -9.46 7.69 -5.26
N ALA A 251 -8.98 8.82 -5.77
CA ALA A 251 -7.63 8.96 -6.31
C ALA A 251 -6.90 10.11 -5.60
N ILE A 252 -5.57 10.01 -5.53
CA ILE A 252 -4.71 11.07 -5.01
C ILE A 252 -3.81 11.57 -6.13
N ALA A 253 -3.80 12.89 -6.33
CA ALA A 253 -2.78 13.55 -7.13
C ALA A 253 -1.73 14.17 -6.21
N GLN A 254 -0.50 13.68 -6.33
CA GLN A 254 0.67 14.13 -5.61
C GLN A 254 1.55 14.97 -6.55
N ILE A 255 1.73 16.25 -6.20
CA ILE A 255 2.54 17.18 -6.96
C ILE A 255 3.76 17.54 -6.11
N ASN A 256 4.95 17.09 -6.51
CA ASN A 256 6.19 17.49 -5.87
C ASN A 256 6.64 18.85 -6.40
N MET A 257 7.10 19.72 -5.52
CA MET A 257 7.63 21.03 -5.91
C MET A 257 9.06 20.88 -6.44
N LEU A 258 9.44 21.75 -7.38
CA LEU A 258 10.84 21.95 -7.73
C LEU A 258 11.60 22.50 -6.51
N SER A 259 12.88 22.15 -6.38
CA SER A 259 13.71 22.66 -5.28
C SER A 259 13.72 24.20 -5.28
N GLY A 260 13.39 24.78 -4.12
CA GLY A 260 13.34 26.23 -3.94
C GLY A 260 12.00 26.88 -4.31
N TYR A 261 11.03 26.14 -4.84
CA TYR A 261 9.66 26.60 -5.09
C TYR A 261 8.70 26.11 -4.01
N ILE A 262 7.73 26.95 -3.65
CA ILE A 262 6.67 26.64 -2.71
C ILE A 262 5.29 26.91 -3.36
N PRO A 263 4.25 26.14 -3.00
CA PRO A 263 2.91 26.36 -3.53
C PRO A 263 2.24 27.57 -2.87
N LEU A 264 1.66 28.45 -3.68
CA LEU A 264 0.91 29.60 -3.19
C LEU A 264 -0.46 29.13 -2.69
N LYS A 265 -0.57 28.95 -1.37
CA LYS A 265 -1.75 28.35 -0.70
C LYS A 265 -3.09 28.95 -1.09
N SER A 266 -3.16 30.26 -1.37
CA SER A 266 -4.40 30.94 -1.77
C SER A 266 -4.95 30.51 -3.13
N THR A 267 -4.11 29.89 -3.97
CA THR A 267 -4.48 29.45 -5.32
C THR A 267 -4.90 27.99 -5.39
N VAL A 268 -4.55 27.21 -4.36
CA VAL A 268 -4.95 25.81 -4.25
C VAL A 268 -6.41 25.76 -3.78
N LYS A 269 -7.28 25.22 -4.63
CA LYS A 269 -8.70 25.00 -4.31
C LYS A 269 -8.93 23.50 -4.08
N LEU A 270 -9.89 23.15 -3.22
CA LEU A 270 -10.33 21.79 -2.80
C LEU A 270 -9.76 21.30 -1.45
N ARG A 271 -10.23 20.13 -1.00
CA ARG A 271 -9.67 19.39 0.14
C ARG A 271 -8.23 19.00 -0.20
N THR A 272 -7.29 19.78 0.31
CA THR A 272 -5.88 19.68 -0.04
C THR A 272 -5.03 19.64 1.21
N GLU A 273 -4.00 18.79 1.18
CA GLU A 273 -2.94 18.80 2.17
C GLU A 273 -1.71 19.39 1.51
N ILE A 274 -1.24 20.51 2.06
CA ILE A 274 -0.12 21.26 1.52
C ILE A 274 1.03 21.12 2.52
N ALA A 275 2.02 20.31 2.15
CA ALA A 275 3.35 20.36 2.75
C ALA A 275 4.20 21.42 2.02
N THR A 276 5.33 21.81 2.61
CA THR A 276 6.23 22.83 2.03
C THR A 276 6.75 22.44 0.65
N THR A 277 6.97 21.15 0.41
CA THR A 277 7.58 20.62 -0.83
C THR A 277 6.60 19.79 -1.67
N GLN A 278 5.34 19.71 -1.28
CA GLN A 278 4.38 18.78 -1.89
C GLN A 278 2.95 19.27 -1.70
N VAL A 279 2.14 19.11 -2.75
CA VAL A 279 0.69 19.30 -2.71
C VAL A 279 0.01 17.95 -2.96
N LEU A 280 -0.89 17.57 -2.05
CA LEU A 280 -1.75 16.40 -2.19
C LEU A 280 -3.19 16.86 -2.46
N LEU A 281 -3.73 16.44 -3.61
CA LEU A 281 -5.15 16.61 -3.95
C LEU A 281 -5.89 15.29 -3.77
N TYR A 282 -6.98 15.33 -3.01
CA TYR A 282 -7.87 14.19 -2.84
C TYR A 282 -9.05 14.31 -3.82
N LEU A 283 -9.20 13.32 -4.70
CA LEU A 283 -10.24 13.24 -5.72
C LEU A 283 -11.21 12.11 -5.35
N GLU A 284 -12.50 12.41 -5.28
CA GLU A 284 -13.53 11.40 -4.93
C GLU A 284 -13.60 10.26 -5.96
N GLU A 285 -13.53 10.61 -7.24
CA GLU A 285 -13.42 9.69 -8.36
C GLU A 285 -12.84 10.42 -9.59
N VAL A 286 -12.29 9.65 -10.54
CA VAL A 286 -11.83 10.13 -11.84
C VAL A 286 -12.51 9.28 -12.91
N SER A 287 -13.22 9.93 -13.82
CA SER A 287 -13.91 9.23 -14.92
C SER A 287 -13.07 9.19 -16.19
N GLY A 288 -13.36 8.22 -17.07
CA GLY A 288 -12.84 8.20 -18.43
C GLY A 288 -13.61 9.08 -19.42
N ALA A 289 -14.79 9.58 -19.02
CA ALA A 289 -15.69 10.35 -19.88
C ALA A 289 -15.29 11.84 -20.03
N GLY A 290 -14.32 12.32 -19.25
CA GLY A 290 -13.83 13.70 -19.30
C GLY A 290 -12.49 13.89 -18.59
N GLU A 291 -11.83 15.01 -18.87
CA GLU A 291 -10.58 15.40 -18.21
C GLU A 291 -10.88 16.36 -17.04
N LEU A 292 -10.37 16.02 -15.84
CA LEU A 292 -10.39 16.90 -14.67
C LEU A 292 -9.15 17.79 -14.71
N GLY A 293 -9.35 19.08 -14.97
CA GLY A 293 -8.28 20.08 -15.01
C GLY A 293 -8.09 20.78 -13.66
N PHE A 294 -6.85 20.88 -13.23
CA PHE A 294 -6.44 21.60 -12.02
C PHE A 294 -5.30 22.57 -12.35
N SER A 295 -5.25 23.69 -11.62
CA SER A 295 -4.08 24.56 -11.64
C SER A 295 -3.88 25.25 -10.30
N PHE A 296 -2.62 25.51 -9.97
CA PHE A 296 -2.24 26.37 -8.85
C PHE A 296 -0.90 27.05 -9.13
N THR A 297 -0.67 28.16 -8.46
CA THR A 297 0.54 28.97 -8.62
C THR A 297 1.62 28.49 -7.65
N VAL A 298 2.87 28.46 -8.13
CA VAL A 298 4.06 28.30 -7.29
C VAL A 298 4.91 29.56 -7.32
N GLU A 299 5.60 29.83 -6.21
CA GLU A 299 6.51 30.97 -6.06
C GLU A 299 7.92 30.50 -5.69
N LEU A 300 8.93 31.20 -6.20
CA LEU A 300 10.32 30.95 -5.88
C LEU A 300 10.64 31.55 -4.50
N GLU A 301 10.93 30.68 -3.54
CA GLU A 301 11.40 31.06 -2.20
C GLU A 301 12.93 31.14 -2.16
N THR A 302 13.61 30.13 -2.71
CA THR A 302 15.08 30.05 -2.69
C THR A 302 15.61 29.78 -4.10
N PRO A 303 16.44 30.68 -4.68
CA PRO A 303 17.06 30.45 -5.99
C PRO A 303 18.00 29.24 -5.98
N ILE A 304 17.74 28.27 -6.86
CA ILE A 304 18.56 27.06 -7.04
C ILE A 304 19.07 27.00 -8.49
N GLN A 305 20.34 26.64 -8.66
CA GLN A 305 20.94 26.36 -9.97
C GLN A 305 20.85 24.87 -10.31
N GLY A 306 20.76 24.55 -11.60
CA GLY A 306 20.73 23.16 -12.06
C GLY A 306 19.45 22.42 -11.66
N LEU A 307 18.29 23.08 -11.77
CA LEU A 307 16.98 22.50 -11.47
C LEU A 307 16.76 21.22 -12.29
N LYS A 308 16.45 20.14 -11.60
CA LYS A 308 15.97 18.90 -12.21
C LYS A 308 14.44 18.92 -12.34
N PRO A 309 13.86 18.15 -13.27
CA PRO A 309 12.41 17.98 -13.32
C PRO A 309 11.83 17.50 -12.00
N ALA A 310 10.61 17.96 -11.68
CA ALA A 310 9.84 17.47 -10.55
C ALA A 310 8.71 16.55 -11.05
N LEU A 311 8.20 15.70 -10.15
CA LEU A 311 7.23 14.67 -10.49
C LEU A 311 5.81 15.07 -10.08
N VAL A 312 4.86 14.77 -10.95
CA VAL A 312 3.44 14.67 -10.63
C VAL A 312 3.05 13.20 -10.75
N LYS A 313 2.49 12.66 -9.67
CA LYS A 313 1.99 11.28 -9.60
C LYS A 313 0.50 11.30 -9.30
N VAL A 314 -0.30 10.59 -10.08
CA VAL A 314 -1.70 10.27 -9.74
C VAL A 314 -1.82 8.78 -9.51
N TYR A 315 -2.55 8.37 -8.47
CA TYR A 315 -2.76 6.96 -8.15
C TYR A 315 -4.13 6.71 -7.53
N ASP A 316 -4.69 5.52 -7.75
CA ASP A 316 -5.89 5.05 -7.05
C ASP A 316 -5.54 4.81 -5.57
N TYR A 317 -6.40 5.28 -4.68
CA TYR A 317 -6.16 5.22 -3.24
C TYR A 317 -6.22 3.80 -2.68
N TYR A 318 -6.94 2.87 -3.31
CA TYR A 318 -7.05 1.49 -2.84
C TYR A 318 -6.18 0.52 -3.66
N GLU A 319 -5.88 0.88 -4.91
CA GLU A 319 -5.06 0.12 -5.86
C GLU A 319 -3.80 0.91 -6.20
N THR A 320 -2.80 0.96 -5.33
CA THR A 320 -1.64 1.87 -5.50
C THR A 320 -0.74 1.56 -6.71
N ASP A 321 -0.86 0.36 -7.26
CA ASP A 321 -0.19 -0.04 -8.50
C ASP A 321 -0.87 0.55 -9.75
N ASP A 322 -2.10 1.05 -9.60
CA ASP A 322 -2.78 1.85 -10.61
C ASP A 322 -2.35 3.31 -10.46
N PHE A 323 -1.28 3.68 -11.15
CA PHE A 323 -0.75 5.04 -11.11
C PHE A 323 -0.23 5.52 -12.47
N ALA A 324 -0.10 6.84 -12.61
CA ALA A 324 0.66 7.50 -13.68
C ALA A 324 1.60 8.55 -13.10
N ILE A 325 2.79 8.68 -13.68
CA ILE A 325 3.80 9.66 -13.28
C ILE A 325 4.21 10.46 -14.51
N VAL A 326 4.26 11.79 -14.37
CA VAL A 326 4.74 12.71 -15.40
C VAL A 326 5.68 13.72 -14.78
N GLU A 327 6.77 14.03 -15.48
CA GLU A 327 7.72 15.06 -15.06
C GLU A 327 7.28 16.44 -15.57
N TYR A 328 7.58 17.49 -14.81
CA TYR A 328 7.47 18.87 -15.27
C TYR A 328 8.73 19.67 -14.91
N ILE A 329 8.99 20.71 -15.71
CA ILE A 329 10.13 21.60 -15.55
C ILE A 329 9.65 23.04 -15.38
N ALA A 330 10.43 23.86 -14.66
CA ALA A 330 10.14 25.29 -14.59
C ALA A 330 10.29 25.92 -15.99
N PRO A 331 9.46 26.93 -16.33
CA PRO A 331 9.47 27.60 -17.64
C PRO A 331 10.85 28.15 -18.07
N CYS A 332 11.71 28.46 -17.10
CA CYS A 332 13.02 29.05 -17.30
C CYS A 332 14.18 28.03 -17.27
N SER A 333 13.89 26.73 -17.32
CA SER A 333 14.90 25.66 -17.28
C SER A 333 15.35 25.19 -18.66
N THR A 334 14.67 25.60 -19.74
CA THR A 334 14.92 25.15 -21.13
C THR A 334 16.05 25.91 -21.85
N GLY A 335 16.83 26.74 -21.14
CA GLY A 335 17.96 27.48 -21.72
C GLY A 335 19.31 26.86 -21.35
N GLY A 336 19.81 25.95 -22.20
CA GLY A 336 21.16 25.40 -22.04
C GLY A 336 21.49 24.22 -22.94
N VAL A 337 21.61 24.47 -24.26
CA VAL A 337 22.62 23.81 -25.10
C VAL A 337 23.44 24.91 -25.75
#